data_AF-A0A0M9E4C1-F1
#
_entry.id   AF-A0A0M9E4C1-F1
#
_cell.length_a   1.000
_cell.length_b   1.000
_cell.length_c   1.000
_cell.angle_alpha   90.00
_cell.angle_beta   90.00
_cell.angle_gamma   90.00
#
_symmetry.space_group_name_H-M   'P 1'
#
loop_
_entity.id
_entity.type
_entity.pdbx_description
1 polymer ?
#
loop_
_entity_poly.entity_id
_entity_poly.type
_entity_poly.pdbx_seq_one_letter_code
_entity_poly.pdbx_strand_id
1 'polypeptide(L)'
;MSNPILLLPKEIAFAAENAGVVKANLDKITVIALSILAGVYISLGADFYTIIISGNGFAGSVKLPAGIVKLIASMVFSLGLILVVLAGAELFTGNMLMIMATASKKIKVQKMLKMWCIAYVGNFIASVLIAYILFSSGQYKSMNGNIGLTAISIANAKCHLTFSEALIKGFLCNALVCLAVWMTISGKTVTDKILAILFPITGFVAMGFEHCVANMFFIPLGLLIKYSAGNEFLLLVGKTAGDFQNLNLFNFFIGNLVPVTLGNIAGGAIVGIMYWVIYCRSNLMNADNSEESIKQLINVGRRKTVRYPTDGTVLLYSDDGSTIKGKLKDISKNGLLAIFLNKKFQVDPSEKMKFDITTNNDQIKLIGNTGVLKRKKVYNTLCYVAIKFVSVDNDNKKVFYNYLDVLKKIDMKKSMALN
;
A
#
# COMPACT_ATOMS: atom_id res chain seq x y z
N MET A 1 -9.06 19.26 20.15
CA MET A 1 -8.27 18.49 19.17
C MET A 1 -8.77 17.06 19.20
N SER A 2 -9.00 16.41 18.06
CA SER A 2 -9.37 14.99 18.01
C SER A 2 -8.16 14.15 18.40
N ASN A 3 -8.31 13.31 19.44
CA ASN A 3 -7.26 12.42 19.91
C ASN A 3 -6.71 11.57 18.74
N PRO A 4 -5.39 11.52 18.47
CA PRO A 4 -4.85 10.76 17.35
C PRO A 4 -4.90 9.26 17.67
N ILE A 5 -6.07 8.66 17.45
CA ILE A 5 -6.25 7.21 17.60
C ILE A 5 -5.36 6.51 16.57
N LEU A 6 -4.38 5.76 17.09
CA LEU A 6 -3.50 4.86 16.36
C LEU A 6 -4.35 3.88 15.53
N LEU A 7 -4.05 3.71 14.23
CA LEU A 7 -4.82 2.74 13.44
C LEU A 7 -4.46 1.32 13.86
N LEU A 8 -5.49 0.52 14.16
CA LEU A 8 -5.32 -0.91 14.42
C LEU A 8 -4.96 -1.65 13.11
N PRO A 9 -4.32 -2.83 13.17
CA PRO A 9 -3.84 -3.54 11.98
C PRO A 9 -4.88 -3.73 10.85
N LYS A 10 -6.15 -3.95 11.21
CA LYS A 10 -7.26 -4.05 10.25
C LYS A 10 -7.53 -2.72 9.51
N GLU A 11 -7.41 -1.59 10.19
CA GLU A 11 -7.59 -0.26 9.60
C GLU A 11 -6.39 0.14 8.73
N ILE A 12 -5.17 -0.22 9.17
CA ILE A 12 -3.95 -0.08 8.35
C ILE A 12 -4.13 -0.84 7.03
N ALA A 13 -4.68 -2.06 7.06
CA ALA A 13 -4.89 -2.87 5.85
C ALA A 13 -5.74 -2.16 4.79
N PHE A 14 -6.87 -1.57 5.20
CA PHE A 14 -7.73 -0.80 4.29
C PHE A 14 -7.09 0.52 3.86
N ALA A 15 -6.31 1.17 4.72
CA ALA A 15 -5.56 2.37 4.35
C ALA A 15 -4.46 2.07 3.31
N ALA A 16 -3.69 0.99 3.49
CA ALA A 16 -2.67 0.52 2.54
C ALA A 16 -3.27 0.11 1.19
N GLU A 17 -4.36 -0.65 1.22
CA GLU A 17 -5.13 -1.03 0.04
C GLU A 17 -5.65 0.20 -0.73
N ASN A 18 -6.27 1.17 -0.03
CA ASN A 18 -6.76 2.40 -0.67
C ASN A 18 -5.61 3.29 -1.17
N ALA A 19 -4.47 3.35 -0.48
CA ALA A 19 -3.27 4.02 -0.97
C ALA A 19 -2.76 3.38 -2.26
N GLY A 20 -2.84 2.06 -2.39
CA GLY A 20 -2.55 1.35 -3.64
C GLY A 20 -3.48 1.75 -4.81
N VAL A 21 -4.76 1.99 -4.54
CA VAL A 21 -5.71 2.53 -5.52
C VAL A 21 -5.37 3.97 -5.90
N VAL A 22 -5.00 4.82 -4.94
CA VAL A 22 -4.62 6.23 -5.19
C VAL A 22 -3.37 6.29 -6.06
N LYS A 23 -2.28 5.61 -5.64
CA LYS A 23 -1.02 5.51 -6.39
C LYS A 23 -1.23 5.03 -7.82
N ALA A 24 -2.08 4.02 -8.02
CA ALA A 24 -2.39 3.51 -9.35
C ALA A 24 -3.08 4.55 -10.27
N ASN A 25 -3.78 5.55 -9.71
CA ASN A 25 -4.53 6.55 -10.46
C ASN A 25 -3.81 7.91 -10.61
N LEU A 26 -2.59 8.05 -10.06
CA LEU A 26 -1.74 9.20 -10.35
C LEU A 26 -1.42 9.27 -11.86
N ASP A 27 -1.25 10.49 -12.37
CA ASP A 27 -0.76 10.68 -13.73
C ASP A 27 0.73 10.33 -13.84
N LYS A 28 1.20 10.06 -15.06
CA LYS A 28 2.57 9.59 -15.29
C LYS A 28 3.63 10.63 -14.91
N ILE A 29 3.36 11.92 -15.10
CA ILE A 29 4.34 12.98 -14.86
C ILE A 29 4.56 13.12 -13.35
N THR A 30 3.48 13.13 -12.57
CA THR A 30 3.54 13.08 -11.11
C THR A 30 4.30 11.85 -10.61
N VAL A 31 3.99 10.64 -11.11
CA VAL A 31 4.73 9.43 -10.69
C VAL A 31 6.21 9.51 -11.07
N ILE A 32 6.58 9.99 -12.26
CA ILE A 32 7.99 10.15 -12.67
C ILE A 32 8.70 11.14 -11.74
N ALA A 33 8.13 12.31 -11.49
CA ALA A 33 8.72 13.33 -10.63
C ALA A 33 8.90 12.83 -9.18
N LEU A 34 7.87 12.22 -8.60
CA LEU A 34 7.94 11.63 -7.25
C LEU A 34 8.93 10.46 -7.18
N SER A 35 9.13 9.73 -8.28
CA SER A 35 10.09 8.61 -8.33
C SER A 35 11.53 9.09 -8.51
N ILE A 36 11.75 10.20 -9.22
CA ILE A 36 13.04 10.89 -9.25
C ILE A 36 13.42 11.34 -7.84
N LEU A 37 12.50 12.01 -7.12
CA LEU A 37 12.72 12.41 -5.73
C LEU A 37 13.05 11.22 -4.81
N ALA A 38 12.33 10.10 -4.95
CA ALA A 38 12.63 8.90 -4.16
C ALA A 38 14.02 8.32 -4.44
N GLY A 39 14.47 8.31 -5.70
CA GLY A 39 15.83 7.90 -6.06
C GLY A 39 16.89 8.83 -5.46
N VAL A 40 16.66 10.15 -5.49
CA VAL A 40 17.54 11.13 -4.82
C VAL A 40 17.63 10.85 -3.32
N TYR A 41 16.50 10.71 -2.62
CA TYR A 41 16.47 10.53 -1.18
C TYR A 41 17.17 9.23 -0.71
N ILE A 42 16.95 8.12 -1.40
CA ILE A 42 17.67 6.86 -1.10
C ILE A 42 19.17 7.00 -1.36
N SER A 43 19.57 7.75 -2.38
CA SER A 43 20.99 8.01 -2.69
C SER A 43 21.66 8.87 -1.62
N LEU A 44 20.96 9.89 -1.08
CA LEU A 44 21.46 10.69 0.05
C LEU A 44 21.65 9.85 1.33
N GLY A 45 20.73 8.94 1.64
CA GLY A 45 20.89 7.99 2.75
C GLY A 45 22.07 7.02 2.55
N ALA A 46 22.28 6.58 1.30
CA ALA A 46 23.38 5.70 0.93
C ALA A 46 24.76 6.40 0.95
N ASP A 47 24.82 7.67 0.56
CA ASP A 47 26.04 8.47 0.71
C ASP A 47 26.36 8.74 2.18
N PHE A 48 25.37 9.12 2.99
CA PHE A 48 25.58 9.35 4.43
C PHE A 48 26.08 8.09 5.15
N TYR A 49 25.54 6.91 4.81
CA TYR A 49 26.08 5.61 5.24
C TYR A 49 27.56 5.42 4.85
N THR A 50 27.92 5.78 3.62
CA THR A 50 29.30 5.69 3.10
C THR A 50 30.25 6.60 3.90
N ILE A 51 29.86 7.85 4.15
CA ILE A 51 30.64 8.81 4.95
C ILE A 51 30.93 8.26 6.35
N ILE A 52 29.91 7.76 7.06
CA ILE A 52 30.07 7.26 8.44
C ILE A 52 31.02 6.06 8.51
N ILE A 53 30.95 5.13 7.55
CA ILE A 53 31.88 3.99 7.49
C ILE A 53 33.31 4.45 7.19
N SER A 54 33.46 5.42 6.28
CA SER A 54 34.75 5.97 5.88
C SER A 54 35.49 6.70 7.00
N GLY A 55 34.78 7.21 8.01
CA GLY A 55 35.38 7.89 9.15
C GLY A 55 36.04 6.96 10.18
N ASN A 56 35.70 5.67 10.22
CA ASN A 56 36.10 4.78 11.31
C ASN A 56 37.61 4.46 11.31
N GLY A 57 38.35 5.03 12.26
CA GLY A 57 39.80 4.89 12.35
C GLY A 57 40.58 5.79 11.38
N PHE A 58 39.91 6.69 10.66
CA PHE A 58 40.59 7.67 9.80
C PHE A 58 41.38 8.68 10.64
N ALA A 59 42.54 9.11 10.15
CA ALA A 59 43.42 10.11 10.77
C ALA A 59 43.73 9.87 12.26
N GLY A 60 43.90 8.62 12.67
CA GLY A 60 44.20 8.25 14.07
C GLY A 60 43.00 8.33 15.02
N SER A 61 41.78 8.52 14.51
CA SER A 61 40.56 8.44 15.32
C SER A 61 40.36 7.05 15.94
N VAL A 62 39.59 7.01 17.04
CA VAL A 62 39.28 5.76 17.74
C VAL A 62 38.56 4.79 16.80
N LYS A 63 39.18 3.65 16.54
CA LYS A 63 38.58 2.56 15.75
C LYS A 63 37.52 1.86 16.59
N LEU A 64 36.25 2.06 16.25
CA LEU A 64 35.12 1.45 16.94
C LEU A 64 34.92 -0.01 16.49
N PRO A 65 34.31 -0.87 17.34
CA PRO A 65 33.90 -2.22 16.97
C PRO A 65 33.01 -2.22 15.71
N ALA A 66 33.26 -3.16 14.79
CA ALA A 66 32.59 -3.19 13.49
C ALA A 66 31.05 -3.24 13.58
N GLY A 67 30.49 -3.89 14.61
CA GLY A 67 29.06 -3.91 14.87
C GLY A 67 28.48 -2.53 15.22
N ILE A 68 29.21 -1.73 16.02
CA ILE A 68 28.80 -0.36 16.41
C ILE A 68 28.87 0.58 15.20
N VAL A 69 29.94 0.50 14.39
CA VAL A 69 30.08 1.28 13.16
C VAL A 69 28.96 0.96 12.18
N LYS A 70 28.66 -0.33 11.97
CA LYS A 70 27.53 -0.77 11.15
C LYS A 70 26.20 -0.27 11.70
N LEU A 71 25.97 -0.31 13.02
CA LEU A 71 24.74 0.17 13.64
C LEU A 71 24.53 1.67 13.37
N ILE A 72 25.55 2.51 13.62
CA ILE A 72 25.47 3.96 13.42
C ILE A 72 25.29 4.30 11.93
N ALA A 73 26.09 3.69 11.05
CA ALA A 73 25.95 3.88 9.60
C ALA A 73 24.55 3.49 9.09
N SER A 74 24.03 2.35 9.55
CA SER A 74 22.70 1.85 9.19
C SER A 74 21.57 2.72 9.74
N MET A 75 21.79 3.32 10.92
CA MET A 75 20.85 4.29 11.49
C MET A 75 20.76 5.56 10.64
N VAL A 76 21.90 6.11 10.19
CA VAL A 76 21.86 7.31 9.32
C VAL A 76 21.31 7.01 7.91
N PHE A 77 21.47 5.78 7.40
CA PHE A 77 20.85 5.35 6.14
C PHE A 77 19.32 5.52 6.17
N SER A 78 18.68 5.40 7.34
CA SER A 78 17.22 5.55 7.49
C SER A 78 16.69 6.90 7.01
N LEU A 79 17.54 7.94 6.95
CA LEU A 79 17.24 9.24 6.34
C LEU A 79 16.58 9.10 4.96
N GLY A 80 17.03 8.15 4.13
CA GLY A 80 16.50 7.97 2.79
C GLY A 80 15.01 7.59 2.78
N LEU A 81 14.59 6.62 3.62
CA LEU A 81 13.16 6.26 3.70
C LEU A 81 12.34 7.29 4.50
N ILE A 82 12.94 7.95 5.49
CA ILE A 82 12.30 9.06 6.22
C ILE A 82 11.89 10.16 5.23
N LEU A 83 12.82 10.61 4.37
CA LEU A 83 12.54 11.61 3.34
C LEU A 83 11.47 11.12 2.35
N VAL A 84 11.57 9.89 1.85
CA VAL A 84 10.56 9.28 0.96
C VAL A 84 9.15 9.33 1.57
N VAL A 85 8.99 8.89 2.83
CA VAL A 85 7.68 8.78 3.48
C VAL A 85 7.11 10.13 3.90
N LEU A 86 7.95 11.06 4.37
CA LEU A 86 7.50 12.37 4.82
C LEU A 86 7.24 13.35 3.67
N ALA A 87 8.05 13.32 2.60
CA ALA A 87 7.84 14.13 1.40
C ALA A 87 6.84 13.51 0.40
N GLY A 88 6.41 12.26 0.61
CA GLY A 88 5.40 11.59 -0.23
C GLY A 88 5.94 11.09 -1.57
N ALA A 89 7.20 10.70 -1.64
CA ALA A 89 7.87 10.26 -2.87
C ALA A 89 7.50 8.81 -3.27
N GLU A 90 7.64 8.49 -4.55
CA GLU A 90 7.23 7.20 -5.13
C GLU A 90 8.42 6.24 -5.26
N LEU A 91 8.68 5.48 -4.18
CA LEU A 91 9.72 4.46 -4.14
C LEU A 91 9.18 3.10 -4.62
N PHE A 92 9.86 2.50 -5.61
CA PHE A 92 9.51 1.20 -6.19
C PHE A 92 9.29 0.09 -5.15
N THR A 93 10.19 -0.05 -4.18
CA THR A 93 10.15 -1.14 -3.19
C THR A 93 8.96 -1.01 -2.24
N GLY A 94 8.63 0.21 -1.79
CA GLY A 94 7.41 0.50 -1.03
C GLY A 94 6.12 0.32 -1.84
N ASN A 95 6.18 0.53 -3.16
CA ASN A 95 5.04 0.34 -4.05
C ASN A 95 4.62 -1.12 -4.23
N MET A 96 5.39 -2.10 -3.74
CA MET A 96 4.97 -3.50 -3.70
C MET A 96 3.67 -3.71 -2.91
N LEU A 97 3.37 -2.86 -1.92
CA LEU A 97 2.10 -2.89 -1.18
C LEU A 97 0.85 -2.61 -2.06
N MET A 98 1.01 -2.07 -3.26
CA MET A 98 -0.07 -1.97 -4.26
C MET A 98 -0.70 -3.34 -4.61
N ILE A 99 -0.01 -4.44 -4.32
CA ILE A 99 -0.53 -5.79 -4.51
C ILE A 99 -1.83 -6.04 -3.71
N MET A 100 -2.03 -5.38 -2.57
CA MET A 100 -3.26 -5.47 -1.78
C MET A 100 -4.48 -4.98 -2.56
N ALA A 101 -4.35 -3.84 -3.25
CA ALA A 101 -5.40 -3.29 -4.10
C ALA A 101 -5.70 -4.20 -5.32
N THR A 102 -4.67 -4.87 -5.83
CA THR A 102 -4.79 -5.83 -6.93
C THR A 102 -5.48 -7.11 -6.49
N ALA A 103 -5.13 -7.65 -5.32
CA ALA A 103 -5.73 -8.84 -4.73
C ALA A 103 -7.23 -8.64 -4.40
N SER A 104 -7.61 -7.45 -3.93
CA SER A 104 -9.02 -7.02 -3.79
C SER A 104 -9.74 -6.71 -5.11
N LYS A 105 -9.14 -6.99 -6.27
CA LYS A 105 -9.67 -6.65 -7.62
C LYS A 105 -9.95 -5.15 -7.86
N LYS A 106 -9.47 -4.24 -6.98
CA LYS A 106 -9.69 -2.78 -7.09
C LYS A 106 -8.85 -2.12 -8.19
N ILE A 107 -7.70 -2.71 -8.55
CA ILE A 107 -6.88 -2.32 -9.70
C ILE A 107 -6.49 -3.56 -10.52
N LYS A 108 -6.28 -3.38 -11.83
CA LYS A 108 -5.78 -4.45 -12.71
C LYS A 108 -4.28 -4.67 -12.51
N VAL A 109 -3.84 -5.92 -12.56
CA VAL A 109 -2.41 -6.31 -12.48
C VAL A 109 -1.54 -5.50 -13.46
N GLN A 110 -1.98 -5.34 -14.72
CA GLN A 110 -1.21 -4.58 -15.72
C GLN A 110 -1.00 -3.11 -15.33
N LYS A 111 -1.97 -2.52 -14.61
CA LYS A 111 -1.88 -1.12 -14.15
C LYS A 111 -0.92 -0.98 -12.98
N MET A 112 -0.89 -1.95 -12.06
CA MET A 112 0.10 -2.04 -10.98
C MET A 112 1.52 -2.17 -11.55
N LEU A 113 1.75 -3.18 -12.41
CA LEU A 113 3.06 -3.41 -13.05
C LEU A 113 3.55 -2.18 -13.81
N LYS A 114 2.68 -1.49 -14.54
CA LYS A 114 3.02 -0.25 -15.25
C LYS A 114 3.51 0.85 -14.30
N MET A 115 2.86 1.04 -13.16
CA MET A 115 3.31 2.04 -12.17
C MET A 115 4.63 1.62 -11.51
N TRP A 116 4.82 0.32 -11.22
CA TRP A 116 6.09 -0.21 -10.72
C TRP A 116 7.23 0.04 -11.71
N CYS A 117 7.04 -0.23 -13.01
CA CYS A 117 8.06 0.03 -14.03
C CYS A 117 8.41 1.52 -14.14
N ILE A 118 7.41 2.42 -14.13
CA ILE A 118 7.66 3.87 -14.16
C ILE A 118 8.46 4.30 -12.93
N ALA A 119 8.07 3.82 -11.74
CA ALA A 119 8.78 4.16 -10.50
C ALA A 119 10.22 3.63 -10.47
N TYR A 120 10.42 2.39 -10.90
CA TYR A 120 11.75 1.76 -10.98
C TYR A 120 12.70 2.54 -11.90
N VAL A 121 12.23 2.97 -13.08
CA VAL A 121 13.03 3.76 -14.02
C VAL A 121 13.32 5.16 -13.48
N GLY A 122 12.33 5.83 -12.87
CA GLY A 122 12.54 7.13 -12.23
C GLY A 122 13.53 7.08 -11.07
N ASN A 123 13.44 6.04 -10.23
CA ASN A 123 14.40 5.77 -9.16
C ASN A 123 15.82 5.53 -9.74
N PHE A 124 15.95 4.69 -10.78
CA PHE A 124 17.23 4.37 -11.42
C PHE A 124 17.93 5.61 -11.99
N ILE A 125 17.23 6.41 -12.80
CA ILE A 125 17.78 7.62 -13.42
C ILE A 125 18.30 8.59 -12.35
N ALA A 126 17.51 8.81 -11.29
CA ALA A 126 17.91 9.70 -10.20
C ALA A 126 19.10 9.18 -9.40
N SER A 127 19.16 7.87 -9.09
CA SER A 127 20.28 7.29 -8.35
C SER A 127 21.60 7.31 -9.13
N VAL A 128 21.56 7.07 -10.44
CA VAL A 128 22.73 7.23 -11.31
C VAL A 128 23.14 8.70 -11.42
N LEU A 129 22.19 9.62 -11.52
CA LEU A 129 22.46 11.07 -11.58
C LEU A 129 23.12 11.58 -10.28
N ILE A 130 22.64 11.16 -9.11
CA ILE A 130 23.27 11.53 -7.82
C ILE A 130 24.66 10.89 -7.69
N ALA A 131 24.85 9.64 -8.11
CA ALA A 131 26.18 9.02 -8.15
C ALA A 131 27.16 9.82 -9.04
N TYR A 132 26.70 10.29 -10.20
CA TYR A 132 27.48 11.18 -11.06
C TYR A 132 27.79 12.53 -10.41
N ILE A 133 26.80 13.20 -9.81
CA ILE A 133 26.99 14.49 -9.13
C ILE A 133 27.99 14.39 -7.96
N LEU A 134 27.91 13.33 -7.14
CA LEU A 134 28.84 13.12 -6.01
C LEU A 134 30.23 12.66 -6.44
N PHE A 135 30.35 11.97 -7.57
CA PHE A 135 31.64 11.74 -8.20
C PHE A 135 32.25 13.06 -8.71
N SER A 136 31.47 13.86 -9.44
CA SER A 136 31.90 15.15 -10.02
C SER A 136 32.20 16.23 -8.97
N SER A 137 31.60 16.18 -7.78
CA SER A 137 31.93 17.09 -6.67
C SER A 137 33.31 16.80 -6.05
N GLY A 138 33.94 15.67 -6.40
CA GLY A 138 35.23 15.25 -5.85
C GLY A 138 35.16 14.68 -4.43
N GLN A 139 33.96 14.47 -3.86
CA GLN A 139 33.76 13.93 -2.52
C GLN A 139 34.52 12.62 -2.25
N TYR A 140 34.70 11.78 -3.28
CA TYR A 140 35.45 10.53 -3.18
C TYR A 140 36.93 10.73 -2.80
N LYS A 141 37.50 11.92 -3.03
CA LYS A 141 38.87 12.30 -2.66
C LYS A 141 39.00 12.70 -1.18
N SER A 142 37.90 13.04 -0.51
CA SER A 142 37.89 13.41 0.90
C SER A 142 38.36 12.28 1.81
N MET A 143 38.83 12.64 3.00
CA MET A 143 39.49 11.71 3.94
C MET A 143 40.68 10.98 3.28
N ASN A 144 41.54 11.70 2.57
CA ASN A 144 42.68 11.16 1.79
C ASN A 144 42.28 9.98 0.88
N GLY A 145 41.12 10.10 0.21
CA GLY A 145 40.55 9.08 -0.65
C GLY A 145 39.78 7.95 0.04
N ASN A 146 39.71 7.93 1.38
CA ASN A 146 39.06 6.83 2.11
C ASN A 146 37.53 6.75 1.87
N ILE A 147 36.88 7.86 1.51
CA ILE A 147 35.49 7.83 1.04
C ILE A 147 35.36 7.07 -0.27
N GLY A 148 36.22 7.37 -1.25
CA GLY A 148 36.24 6.66 -2.52
C GLY A 148 36.61 5.18 -2.38
N LEU A 149 37.57 4.84 -1.51
CA LEU A 149 37.92 3.46 -1.18
C LEU A 149 36.74 2.69 -0.57
N THR A 150 35.99 3.34 0.32
CA THR A 150 34.79 2.74 0.93
C THR A 150 33.69 2.52 -0.11
N ALA A 151 33.42 3.52 -0.95
CA ALA A 151 32.41 3.45 -2.01
C ALA A 151 32.70 2.32 -3.04
N ILE A 152 33.92 2.26 -3.56
CA ILE A 152 34.32 1.20 -4.51
C ILE A 152 34.33 -0.19 -3.86
N SER A 153 34.68 -0.29 -2.58
CA SER A 153 34.64 -1.56 -1.83
C SER A 153 33.21 -2.05 -1.59
N ILE A 154 32.27 -1.16 -1.24
CA ILE A 154 30.84 -1.49 -1.10
C ILE A 154 30.29 -1.98 -2.46
N ALA A 155 30.59 -1.25 -3.54
CA ALA A 155 30.16 -1.61 -4.89
C ALA A 155 30.71 -2.98 -5.35
N ASN A 156 32.00 -3.24 -5.11
CA ASN A 156 32.65 -4.50 -5.45
C ASN A 156 32.08 -5.68 -4.64
N ALA A 157 31.84 -5.50 -3.34
CA ALA A 157 31.21 -6.52 -2.49
C ALA A 157 29.79 -6.86 -2.95
N LYS A 158 29.01 -5.86 -3.39
CA LYS A 158 27.66 -6.06 -3.96
C LYS A 158 27.68 -6.81 -5.29
N CYS A 159 28.71 -6.58 -6.11
CA CYS A 159 28.91 -7.28 -7.39
C CYS A 159 29.57 -8.67 -7.23
N HIS A 160 29.96 -9.07 -6.02
CA HIS A 160 30.53 -10.38 -5.72
C HIS A 160 29.50 -11.39 -5.17
N LEU A 161 28.26 -10.95 -4.89
CA LEU A 161 27.21 -11.85 -4.40
C LEU A 161 26.83 -12.90 -5.45
N THR A 162 26.59 -14.13 -5.01
CA THR A 162 25.92 -15.13 -5.85
C THR A 162 24.45 -14.77 -6.08
N PHE A 163 23.86 -15.28 -7.17
CA PHE A 163 22.46 -14.99 -7.52
C PHE A 163 21.48 -15.35 -6.39
N SER A 164 21.69 -16.48 -5.71
CA SER A 164 20.85 -16.93 -4.60
C SER A 164 20.98 -16.05 -3.36
N GLU A 165 22.21 -15.66 -2.98
CA GLU A 165 22.43 -14.72 -1.88
C GLU A 165 21.81 -13.36 -2.15
N ALA A 166 22.01 -12.82 -3.36
CA ALA A 166 21.45 -11.55 -3.80
C ALA A 166 19.91 -11.57 -3.78
N LEU A 167 19.29 -12.67 -4.22
CA LEU A 167 17.84 -12.85 -4.19
C LEU A 167 17.28 -12.96 -2.77
N ILE A 168 17.89 -13.77 -1.90
CA ILE A 168 17.44 -13.94 -0.50
C ILE A 168 17.64 -12.65 0.30
N LYS A 169 18.76 -11.95 0.12
CA LYS A 169 19.01 -10.63 0.71
C LYS A 169 18.02 -9.58 0.18
N GLY A 170 17.64 -9.66 -1.09
CA GLY A 170 16.57 -8.83 -1.66
C GLY A 170 15.22 -9.10 -1.01
N PHE A 171 14.87 -10.37 -0.81
CA PHE A 171 13.64 -10.79 -0.15
C PHE A 171 13.53 -10.23 1.27
N LEU A 172 14.56 -10.46 2.10
CA LEU A 172 14.58 -10.03 3.50
C LEU A 172 14.63 -8.50 3.65
N CYS A 173 15.33 -7.79 2.74
CA CYS A 173 15.31 -6.34 2.69
C CYS A 173 13.88 -5.79 2.52
N ASN A 174 13.18 -6.19 1.45
CA ASN A 174 11.91 -5.53 1.15
C ASN A 174 10.76 -6.02 2.03
N ALA A 175 10.88 -7.18 2.69
CA ALA A 175 9.99 -7.53 3.79
C ALA A 175 10.04 -6.47 4.90
N LEU A 176 11.24 -6.05 5.33
CA LEU A 176 11.43 -5.01 6.34
C LEU A 176 11.04 -3.60 5.86
N VAL A 177 11.33 -3.26 4.59
CA VAL A 177 10.92 -1.96 4.01
C VAL A 177 9.38 -1.85 3.90
N CYS A 178 8.70 -2.90 3.43
CA CYS A 178 7.23 -2.91 3.40
C CYS A 178 6.61 -2.89 4.80
N LEU A 179 7.23 -3.54 5.80
CA LEU A 179 6.81 -3.44 7.20
C LEU A 179 7.00 -2.02 7.77
N ALA A 180 8.11 -1.34 7.45
CA ALA A 180 8.32 0.05 7.84
C ALA A 180 7.23 0.97 7.26
N VAL A 181 6.98 0.88 5.95
CA VAL A 181 5.91 1.64 5.28
C VAL A 181 4.53 1.31 5.88
N TRP A 182 4.23 0.04 6.13
CA TRP A 182 3.00 -0.39 6.80
C TRP A 182 2.82 0.27 8.19
N MET A 183 3.85 0.26 9.04
CA MET A 183 3.79 0.89 10.36
C MET A 183 3.61 2.41 10.28
N THR A 184 4.20 3.08 9.28
CA THR A 184 4.03 4.54 9.08
C THR A 184 2.59 4.97 8.73
N ILE A 185 1.74 4.03 8.28
CA ILE A 185 0.31 4.29 8.03
C ILE A 185 -0.48 4.32 9.35
N SER A 186 0.00 3.62 10.39
CA SER A 186 -0.61 3.64 11.73
C SER A 186 -0.41 4.99 12.42
N GLY A 187 0.82 5.51 12.36
CA GLY A 187 1.23 6.79 12.93
C GLY A 187 0.50 8.00 12.34
N LYS A 188 0.26 8.99 13.20
CA LYS A 188 -0.43 10.26 12.85
C LYS A 188 0.52 11.46 12.88
N THR A 189 1.63 11.38 13.62
CA THR A 189 2.64 12.44 13.70
C THR A 189 3.85 12.15 12.80
N VAL A 190 4.70 13.15 12.60
CA VAL A 190 6.01 12.97 11.93
C VAL A 190 6.92 12.07 12.77
N THR A 191 6.91 12.22 14.10
CA THR A 191 7.69 11.42 15.05
C THR A 191 7.34 9.94 14.97
N ASP A 192 6.05 9.60 14.94
CA ASP A 192 5.58 8.21 14.83
C ASP A 192 6.17 7.53 13.59
N LYS A 193 6.18 8.24 12.46
CA LYS A 193 6.68 7.74 11.18
C LYS A 193 8.19 7.58 11.19
N ILE A 194 8.93 8.53 11.76
CA ILE A 194 10.39 8.43 11.92
C ILE A 194 10.75 7.20 12.76
N LEU A 195 10.11 7.01 13.92
CA LEU A 195 10.38 5.88 14.81
C LEU A 195 9.98 4.53 14.17
N ALA A 196 8.86 4.48 13.44
CA ALA A 196 8.44 3.31 12.67
C ALA A 196 9.42 2.91 11.55
N ILE A 197 10.14 3.89 10.99
CA ILE A 197 11.16 3.67 9.94
C ILE A 197 12.52 3.29 10.54
N LEU A 198 12.90 3.90 11.66
CA LEU A 198 14.26 3.84 12.19
C LEU A 198 14.77 2.41 12.36
N PHE A 199 14.07 1.57 13.14
CA PHE A 199 14.55 0.22 13.45
C PHE A 199 14.52 -0.78 12.28
N PRO A 200 13.45 -0.91 11.46
CA PRO A 200 13.46 -1.83 10.32
C PRO A 200 14.56 -1.50 9.29
N ILE A 201 14.81 -0.21 9.04
CA ILE A 201 15.82 0.21 8.07
C ILE A 201 17.23 0.06 8.63
N THR A 202 17.46 0.44 9.90
CA THR A 202 18.72 0.15 10.60
C THR A 202 19.01 -1.36 10.58
N GLY A 203 17.99 -2.18 10.83
CA GLY A 203 18.10 -3.64 10.86
C GLY A 203 18.54 -4.23 9.53
N PHE A 204 17.83 -3.95 8.42
CA PHE A 204 18.16 -4.56 7.13
C PHE A 204 19.56 -4.16 6.64
N VAL A 205 19.95 -2.90 6.85
CA VAL A 205 21.25 -2.39 6.40
C VAL A 205 22.38 -2.96 7.28
N ALA A 206 22.19 -3.06 8.60
CA ALA A 206 23.20 -3.64 9.50
C ALA A 206 23.40 -5.15 9.25
N MET A 207 22.33 -5.87 8.92
CA MET A 207 22.37 -7.28 8.49
C MET A 207 22.93 -7.48 7.07
N GLY A 208 23.15 -6.41 6.30
CA GLY A 208 23.70 -6.48 4.95
C GLY A 208 22.74 -7.12 3.94
N PHE A 209 21.45 -6.82 4.07
CA PHE A 209 20.42 -7.14 3.08
C PHE A 209 20.45 -6.11 1.92
N GLU A 210 19.88 -6.48 0.77
CA GLU A 210 20.11 -5.78 -0.49
C GLU A 210 18.85 -5.04 -0.98
N HIS A 211 19.00 -3.75 -1.31
CA HIS A 211 17.91 -2.88 -1.75
C HIS A 211 18.19 -2.38 -3.16
N CYS A 212 17.36 -2.74 -4.15
CA CYS A 212 17.65 -2.49 -5.55
C CYS A 212 17.93 -1.01 -5.85
N VAL A 213 17.11 -0.09 -5.33
CA VAL A 213 17.29 1.36 -5.53
C VAL A 213 18.54 1.91 -4.83
N ALA A 214 18.99 1.32 -3.72
CA ALA A 214 20.25 1.72 -3.11
C ALA A 214 21.45 1.24 -3.95
N ASN A 215 21.33 0.05 -4.54
CA ASN A 215 22.36 -0.52 -5.41
C ASN A 215 22.48 0.25 -6.74
N MET A 216 21.39 0.86 -7.23
CA MET A 216 21.39 1.82 -8.34
C MET A 216 22.20 3.10 -8.04
N PHE A 217 22.57 3.36 -6.79
CA PHE A 217 23.50 4.42 -6.41
C PHE A 217 24.89 3.86 -6.12
N PHE A 218 24.99 2.90 -5.18
CA PHE A 218 26.28 2.37 -4.71
C PHE A 218 27.13 1.82 -5.86
N ILE A 219 26.55 1.03 -6.76
CA ILE A 219 27.32 0.35 -7.80
C ILE A 219 27.75 1.33 -8.90
N PRO A 220 26.88 2.21 -9.43
CA PRO A 220 27.29 3.28 -10.34
C PRO A 220 28.35 4.24 -9.76
N LEU A 221 28.26 4.62 -8.48
CA LEU A 221 29.31 5.45 -7.85
C LEU A 221 30.65 4.71 -7.81
N GLY A 222 30.65 3.43 -7.42
CA GLY A 222 31.86 2.61 -7.44
C GLY A 222 32.43 2.41 -8.85
N LEU A 223 31.58 2.23 -9.87
CA LEU A 223 32.00 2.11 -11.28
C LEU A 223 32.63 3.43 -11.78
N LEU A 224 32.03 4.58 -11.47
CA LEU A 224 32.59 5.89 -11.81
C LEU A 224 33.96 6.09 -11.16
N ILE A 225 34.11 5.77 -9.86
CA ILE A 225 35.40 5.83 -9.18
C ILE A 225 36.41 4.87 -9.84
N LYS A 226 36.03 3.61 -10.09
CA LYS A 226 36.91 2.59 -10.69
C LYS A 226 37.47 3.01 -12.04
N TYR A 227 36.64 3.58 -12.92
CA TYR A 227 37.00 3.84 -14.31
C TYR A 227 37.37 5.31 -14.59
N SER A 228 37.01 6.26 -13.73
CA SER A 228 37.16 7.70 -13.98
C SER A 228 37.94 8.47 -12.92
N ALA A 229 38.28 7.88 -11.76
CA ALA A 229 39.11 8.57 -10.74
C ALA A 229 40.61 8.64 -11.11
N GLY A 230 41.05 7.87 -12.10
CA GLY A 230 42.45 7.78 -12.53
C GLY A 230 43.32 6.87 -11.67
N ASN A 231 44.47 6.47 -12.20
CA ASN A 231 45.41 5.56 -11.51
C ASN A 231 46.02 6.19 -10.25
N GLU A 232 46.21 7.52 -10.23
CA GLU A 232 46.70 8.27 -9.07
C GLU A 232 45.82 8.06 -7.82
N PHE A 233 44.49 8.05 -7.99
CA PHE A 233 43.57 7.79 -6.89
C PHE A 233 43.72 6.35 -6.34
N LEU A 234 43.84 5.36 -7.23
CA LEU A 234 44.02 3.96 -6.82
C LEU A 234 45.34 3.76 -6.07
N LEU A 235 46.43 4.38 -6.56
CA LEU A 235 47.73 4.38 -5.88
C LEU A 235 47.67 5.06 -4.50
N LEU A 236 47.00 6.22 -4.39
CA LEU A 236 46.79 6.94 -3.13
C LEU A 236 46.14 6.05 -2.05
N VAL A 237 45.15 5.24 -2.43
CA VAL A 237 44.44 4.34 -1.51
C VAL A 237 45.07 2.94 -1.40
N GLY A 238 46.28 2.73 -1.95
CA GLY A 238 47.01 1.46 -1.87
C GLY A 238 46.33 0.31 -2.61
N LYS A 239 45.69 0.60 -3.75
CA LYS A 239 44.92 -0.36 -4.55
C LYS A 239 45.23 -0.31 -6.03
N THR A 240 44.75 -1.32 -6.74
CA THR A 240 44.81 -1.45 -8.20
C THR A 240 43.41 -1.67 -8.77
N ALA A 241 43.24 -1.52 -10.08
CA ALA A 241 41.99 -1.91 -10.74
C ALA A 241 41.67 -3.41 -10.61
N GLY A 242 42.70 -4.24 -10.34
CA GLY A 242 42.60 -5.68 -10.12
C GLY A 242 41.94 -6.06 -8.78
N ASP A 243 42.06 -5.24 -7.75
CA ASP A 243 41.37 -5.47 -6.46
C ASP A 243 39.83 -5.45 -6.60
N PHE A 244 39.33 -4.86 -7.69
CA PHE A 244 37.90 -4.62 -7.92
C PHE A 244 37.39 -5.32 -9.19
N GLN A 245 37.93 -6.50 -9.54
CA GLN A 245 37.53 -7.26 -10.75
C GLN A 245 36.02 -7.55 -10.81
N ASN A 246 35.39 -7.89 -9.67
CA ASN A 246 33.95 -8.18 -9.61
C ASN A 246 33.09 -6.96 -9.94
N LEU A 247 33.59 -5.73 -9.73
CA LEU A 247 32.89 -4.50 -10.05
C LEU A 247 32.92 -4.22 -11.57
N ASN A 248 31.94 -4.73 -12.28
CA ASN A 248 31.76 -4.58 -13.72
C ASN A 248 30.26 -4.53 -14.09
N LEU A 249 29.92 -4.12 -15.32
CA LEU A 249 28.53 -3.94 -15.75
C LEU A 249 27.72 -5.25 -15.77
N PHE A 250 28.35 -6.38 -16.08
CA PHE A 250 27.67 -7.68 -16.08
C PHE A 250 27.24 -8.08 -14.67
N ASN A 251 28.16 -8.02 -13.70
CA ASN A 251 27.85 -8.30 -12.30
C ASN A 251 26.92 -7.24 -11.68
N PHE A 252 26.98 -5.98 -12.13
CA PHE A 252 26.00 -4.97 -11.73
C PHE A 252 24.59 -5.37 -12.15
N PHE A 253 24.33 -5.57 -13.44
CA PHE A 253 22.98 -5.83 -13.94
C PHE A 253 22.49 -7.25 -13.64
N ILE A 254 23.30 -8.27 -13.95
CA ILE A 254 22.91 -9.69 -13.87
C ILE A 254 23.22 -10.29 -12.50
N GLY A 255 24.40 -10.02 -11.94
CA GLY A 255 24.83 -10.57 -10.65
C GLY A 255 24.12 -9.95 -9.45
N ASN A 256 23.79 -8.65 -9.51
CA ASN A 256 23.17 -7.92 -8.41
C ASN A 256 21.76 -7.40 -8.74
N LEU A 257 21.60 -6.51 -9.71
CA LEU A 257 20.38 -5.71 -9.86
C LEU A 257 19.14 -6.56 -10.18
N VAL A 258 19.27 -7.58 -11.06
CA VAL A 258 18.20 -8.53 -11.36
C VAL A 258 17.80 -9.37 -10.13
N PRO A 259 18.68 -10.18 -9.50
CA PRO A 259 18.30 -11.01 -8.36
C PRO A 259 17.82 -10.18 -7.16
N VAL A 260 18.45 -9.05 -6.85
CA VAL A 260 18.01 -8.17 -5.75
C VAL A 260 16.62 -7.60 -6.04
N THR A 261 16.34 -7.18 -7.28
CA THR A 261 14.99 -6.69 -7.66
C THR A 261 13.94 -7.78 -7.58
N LEU A 262 14.23 -8.99 -8.06
CA LEU A 262 13.32 -10.14 -7.94
C LEU A 262 13.05 -10.50 -6.47
N GLY A 263 14.10 -10.52 -5.64
CA GLY A 263 13.99 -10.67 -4.20
C GLY A 263 13.11 -9.58 -3.57
N ASN A 264 13.39 -8.30 -3.87
CA ASN A 264 12.60 -7.18 -3.35
C ASN A 264 11.13 -7.29 -3.76
N ILE A 265 10.82 -7.66 -5.02
CA ILE A 265 9.43 -7.89 -5.46
C ILE A 265 8.79 -8.99 -4.62
N ALA A 266 9.44 -10.16 -4.49
CA ALA A 266 8.91 -11.30 -3.75
C ALA A 266 8.67 -10.99 -2.26
N GLY A 267 9.62 -10.33 -1.59
CA GLY A 267 9.52 -9.97 -0.18
C GLY A 267 8.39 -8.99 0.11
N GLY A 268 8.29 -7.92 -0.67
CA GLY A 268 7.22 -6.94 -0.53
C GLY A 268 5.84 -7.49 -0.92
N ALA A 269 5.78 -8.31 -1.96
CA ALA A 269 4.55 -8.98 -2.40
C ALA A 269 4.01 -9.94 -1.33
N ILE A 270 4.87 -10.75 -0.70
CA ILE A 270 4.47 -11.66 0.38
C ILE A 270 3.94 -10.91 1.60
N VAL A 271 4.59 -9.82 2.03
CA VAL A 271 4.08 -8.99 3.14
C VAL A 271 2.70 -8.42 2.81
N GLY A 272 2.53 -7.84 1.60
CA GLY A 272 1.24 -7.30 1.16
C GLY A 272 0.13 -8.36 1.06
N ILE A 273 0.42 -9.52 0.47
CA ILE A 273 -0.52 -10.63 0.34
C ILE A 273 -0.93 -11.17 1.72
N MET A 274 0.02 -11.37 2.64
CA MET A 274 -0.28 -11.89 3.98
C MET A 274 -1.23 -10.96 4.75
N TYR A 275 -0.95 -9.65 4.76
CA TYR A 275 -1.86 -8.68 5.38
C TYR A 275 -3.23 -8.62 4.69
N TRP A 276 -3.28 -8.77 3.37
CA TRP A 276 -4.54 -8.84 2.62
C TRP A 276 -5.36 -10.10 2.96
N VAL A 277 -4.73 -11.27 3.04
CA VAL A 277 -5.40 -12.54 3.40
C VAL A 277 -6.03 -12.45 4.79
N ILE A 278 -5.31 -11.84 5.75
CA ILE A 278 -5.75 -11.74 7.15
C ILE A 278 -6.88 -10.70 7.31
N TYR A 279 -6.77 -9.51 6.70
CA TYR A 279 -7.64 -8.37 7.03
C TYR A 279 -8.61 -7.92 5.92
N CYS A 280 -8.34 -8.21 4.65
CA CYS A 280 -9.12 -7.70 3.51
C CYS A 280 -9.95 -8.77 2.78
N ARG A 281 -9.46 -10.02 2.72
CA ARG A 281 -10.07 -11.12 1.94
C ARG A 281 -11.55 -11.38 2.28
N SER A 282 -11.93 -11.33 3.56
CA SER A 282 -13.31 -11.60 4.01
C SER A 282 -14.32 -10.60 3.46
N ASN A 283 -13.93 -9.32 3.30
CA ASN A 283 -14.80 -8.32 2.70
C ASN A 283 -15.08 -8.59 1.22
N LEU A 284 -14.11 -9.13 0.48
CA LEU A 284 -14.30 -9.52 -0.92
C LEU A 284 -15.26 -10.71 -1.04
N MET A 285 -15.09 -11.74 -0.21
CA MET A 285 -15.99 -12.90 -0.16
C MET A 285 -17.42 -12.51 0.20
N ASN A 286 -17.59 -11.62 1.19
CA ASN A 286 -18.91 -11.12 1.58
C ASN A 286 -19.55 -10.33 0.43
N ALA A 287 -18.81 -9.45 -0.25
CA ALA A 287 -19.34 -8.66 -1.36
C ALA A 287 -19.77 -9.53 -2.57
N ASP A 288 -18.96 -10.52 -2.96
CA ASP A 288 -19.30 -11.45 -4.05
C ASP A 288 -20.57 -12.27 -3.68
N ASN A 289 -20.66 -12.78 -2.43
CA ASN A 289 -21.84 -13.49 -1.92
C ASN A 289 -23.11 -12.62 -1.87
N SER A 290 -22.98 -11.36 -1.45
CA SER A 290 -24.07 -10.39 -1.45
C SER A 290 -24.57 -10.12 -2.87
N GLU A 291 -23.67 -9.85 -3.82
CA GLU A 291 -24.03 -9.58 -5.22
C GLU A 291 -24.74 -10.80 -5.86
N GLU A 292 -24.30 -12.02 -5.56
CA GLU A 292 -24.96 -13.23 -6.02
C GLU A 292 -26.33 -13.44 -5.37
N SER A 293 -26.46 -13.21 -4.06
CA SER A 293 -27.75 -13.25 -3.35
C SER A 293 -28.74 -12.22 -3.91
N ILE A 294 -28.27 -11.02 -4.25
CA ILE A 294 -29.03 -9.95 -4.89
C ILE A 294 -29.46 -10.36 -6.30
N LYS A 295 -28.57 -10.93 -7.11
CA LYS A 295 -28.91 -11.46 -8.45
C LYS A 295 -29.96 -12.56 -8.37
N GLN A 296 -29.89 -13.44 -7.38
CA GLN A 296 -30.92 -14.45 -7.12
C GLN A 296 -32.26 -13.79 -6.78
N LEU A 297 -32.30 -12.83 -5.86
CA LEU A 297 -33.52 -12.11 -5.48
C LEU A 297 -34.15 -11.33 -6.66
N ILE A 298 -33.35 -10.67 -7.49
CA ILE A 298 -33.82 -9.98 -8.71
C ILE A 298 -34.35 -10.99 -9.75
N ASN A 299 -33.70 -12.14 -9.91
CA ASN A 299 -34.16 -13.17 -10.84
C ASN A 299 -35.40 -13.93 -10.34
N VAL A 300 -35.62 -14.03 -9.02
CA VAL A 300 -36.88 -14.50 -8.45
C VAL A 300 -38.04 -13.58 -8.86
N GLY A 301 -37.89 -12.25 -8.75
CA GLY A 301 -38.92 -11.29 -9.21
C GLY A 301 -39.20 -11.31 -10.73
N ARG A 302 -38.35 -11.96 -11.52
CA ARG A 302 -38.56 -12.19 -12.97
C ARG A 302 -39.24 -13.52 -13.30
N ARG A 303 -39.21 -14.51 -12.40
CA ARG A 303 -39.91 -15.80 -12.62
C ARG A 303 -41.38 -15.68 -12.20
N LYS A 304 -42.28 -16.37 -12.92
CA LYS A 304 -43.71 -16.43 -12.61
C LYS A 304 -43.97 -17.26 -11.34
N THR A 305 -43.65 -16.70 -10.18
CA THR A 305 -44.17 -17.16 -8.88
C THR A 305 -45.16 -16.12 -8.36
N VAL A 306 -46.23 -16.62 -7.70
CA VAL A 306 -47.41 -15.88 -7.21
C VAL A 306 -47.06 -14.45 -6.75
N ARG A 307 -47.53 -13.45 -7.52
CA ARG A 307 -47.39 -12.03 -7.17
C ARG A 307 -48.49 -11.63 -6.21
N TYR A 308 -48.11 -11.04 -5.09
CA TYR A 308 -49.03 -10.30 -4.21
C TYR A 308 -49.17 -8.86 -4.72
N PRO A 309 -50.24 -8.12 -4.40
CA PRO A 309 -50.43 -6.73 -4.84
C PRO A 309 -49.25 -5.83 -4.44
N THR A 310 -48.55 -5.26 -5.42
CA THR A 310 -47.28 -4.54 -5.22
C THR A 310 -47.42 -3.04 -4.97
N ASP A 311 -48.62 -2.48 -5.01
CA ASP A 311 -48.84 -1.09 -4.60
C ASP A 311 -48.94 -1.02 -3.07
N GLY A 312 -47.82 -0.61 -2.48
CA GLY A 312 -47.67 -0.37 -1.06
C GLY A 312 -46.56 0.62 -0.76
N THR A 313 -46.61 1.20 0.43
CA THR A 313 -45.57 2.08 0.95
C THR A 313 -44.83 1.37 2.08
N VAL A 314 -43.50 1.45 2.06
CA VAL A 314 -42.67 1.02 3.18
C VAL A 314 -42.19 2.27 3.92
N LEU A 315 -42.42 2.32 5.22
CA LEU A 315 -42.03 3.42 6.09
C LEU A 315 -40.86 2.96 6.97
N LEU A 316 -39.70 3.60 6.84
CA LEU A 316 -38.60 3.45 7.81
C LEU A 316 -38.82 4.42 8.94
N TYR A 317 -38.68 3.98 10.19
CA TYR A 317 -38.65 4.86 11.35
C TYR A 317 -37.22 4.91 11.89
N SER A 318 -36.67 6.11 11.90
CA SER A 318 -35.40 6.47 12.53
C SER A 318 -35.61 6.70 14.04
N ASP A 319 -34.59 6.48 14.87
CA ASP A 319 -34.69 6.71 16.32
C ASP A 319 -34.85 8.20 16.68
N ASP A 320 -34.57 9.12 15.75
CA ASP A 320 -34.89 10.57 15.88
C ASP A 320 -36.38 10.91 15.60
N GLY A 321 -37.22 9.90 15.38
CA GLY A 321 -38.64 10.04 15.07
C GLY A 321 -38.93 10.38 13.60
N SER A 322 -37.91 10.57 12.75
CA SER A 322 -38.14 10.85 11.34
C SER A 322 -38.54 9.60 10.53
N THR A 323 -39.42 9.78 9.55
CA THR A 323 -39.93 8.69 8.70
C THR A 323 -39.42 8.79 7.26
N ILE A 324 -38.83 7.72 6.73
CA ILE A 324 -38.41 7.64 5.32
C ILE A 324 -39.40 6.79 4.53
N LYS A 325 -40.06 7.40 3.53
CA LYS A 325 -40.99 6.67 2.65
C LYS A 325 -40.24 6.01 1.49
N GLY A 326 -40.51 4.73 1.25
CA GLY A 326 -40.08 3.97 0.08
C GLY A 326 -41.26 3.38 -0.66
N LYS A 327 -41.13 3.22 -1.99
CA LYS A 327 -42.12 2.49 -2.78
C LYS A 327 -41.78 1.01 -2.76
N LEU A 328 -42.73 0.20 -2.34
CA LEU A 328 -42.70 -1.26 -2.50
C LEU A 328 -42.62 -1.59 -4.00
N LYS A 329 -41.82 -2.60 -4.35
CA LYS A 329 -41.61 -3.02 -5.75
C LYS A 329 -41.91 -4.48 -6.00
N ASP A 330 -41.66 -5.35 -5.04
CA ASP A 330 -42.00 -6.76 -5.16
C ASP A 330 -42.18 -7.40 -3.78
N ILE A 331 -43.05 -8.42 -3.69
CA ILE A 331 -43.21 -9.30 -2.53
C ILE A 331 -43.29 -10.74 -3.05
N SER A 332 -42.44 -11.60 -2.50
CA SER A 332 -42.40 -13.03 -2.76
C SER A 332 -42.26 -13.82 -1.45
N LYS A 333 -42.50 -15.13 -1.48
CA LYS A 333 -42.20 -16.05 -0.36
C LYS A 333 -40.73 -15.99 0.09
N ASN A 334 -39.82 -15.53 -0.78
CA ASN A 334 -38.39 -15.42 -0.52
C ASN A 334 -37.97 -14.00 -0.11
N GLY A 335 -38.88 -13.02 0.00
CA GLY A 335 -38.53 -11.66 0.38
C GLY A 335 -39.28 -10.53 -0.32
N LEU A 336 -38.98 -9.33 0.15
CA LEU A 336 -39.53 -8.03 -0.24
C LEU A 336 -38.43 -7.14 -0.84
N LEU A 337 -38.76 -6.44 -1.92
CA LEU A 337 -37.92 -5.41 -2.52
C LEU A 337 -38.58 -4.04 -2.38
N ALA A 338 -37.89 -3.08 -1.76
CA ALA A 338 -38.33 -1.70 -1.64
C ALA A 338 -37.27 -0.72 -2.16
N ILE A 339 -37.73 0.36 -2.79
CA ILE A 339 -36.88 1.45 -3.27
C ILE A 339 -37.17 2.71 -2.46
N PHE A 340 -36.14 3.21 -1.76
CA PHE A 340 -36.21 4.45 -0.99
C PHE A 340 -35.59 5.59 -1.81
N LEU A 341 -36.42 6.56 -2.19
CA LEU A 341 -35.99 7.79 -2.86
C LEU A 341 -35.72 8.86 -1.80
N ASN A 342 -34.51 8.88 -1.24
CA ASN A 342 -34.13 9.86 -0.22
C ASN A 342 -32.92 10.70 -0.66
N LYS A 343 -33.04 12.02 -0.54
CA LYS A 343 -32.01 13.01 -0.92
C LYS A 343 -31.19 13.55 0.27
N LYS A 344 -31.44 13.09 1.51
CA LYS A 344 -30.94 13.74 2.74
C LYS A 344 -30.19 12.83 3.74
N PHE A 345 -30.15 11.52 3.53
CA PHE A 345 -29.66 10.55 4.53
C PHE A 345 -28.79 9.46 3.89
N GLN A 346 -27.88 8.91 4.69
CA GLN A 346 -27.08 7.72 4.36
C GLN A 346 -27.44 6.63 5.38
N VAL A 347 -27.70 5.41 4.91
CA VAL A 347 -27.98 4.26 5.78
C VAL A 347 -26.66 3.61 6.20
N ASP A 348 -26.45 3.42 7.50
CA ASP A 348 -25.33 2.64 8.02
C ASP A 348 -25.77 1.17 8.19
N PRO A 349 -25.09 0.18 7.56
CA PRO A 349 -25.47 -1.24 7.69
C PRO A 349 -25.35 -1.80 9.11
N SER A 350 -24.58 -1.16 9.99
CA SER A 350 -24.47 -1.53 11.41
C SER A 350 -25.63 -1.00 12.25
N GLU A 351 -26.35 0.01 11.74
CA GLU A 351 -27.56 0.55 12.34
C GLU A 351 -28.79 -0.19 11.78
N LYS A 352 -29.16 -1.26 12.48
CA LYS A 352 -30.38 -1.22 13.31
C LYS A 352 -31.55 -0.33 12.75
N MET A 353 -32.73 -0.85 12.31
CA MET A 353 -33.90 -0.04 11.82
C MET A 353 -35.32 -0.66 12.04
N LYS A 354 -36.36 0.20 12.21
CA LYS A 354 -37.81 -0.18 12.28
C LYS A 354 -38.56 0.08 10.97
N PHE A 355 -39.54 -0.77 10.62
CA PHE A 355 -40.27 -0.71 9.34
C PHE A 355 -41.77 -1.00 9.50
N ASP A 356 -42.65 -0.15 8.95
CA ASP A 356 -44.08 -0.50 8.71
C ASP A 356 -44.34 -0.67 7.20
N ILE A 357 -45.18 -1.65 6.84
CA ILE A 357 -45.59 -1.90 5.44
C ILE A 357 -47.10 -1.73 5.33
N THR A 358 -47.53 -0.77 4.52
CA THR A 358 -48.95 -0.58 4.17
C THR A 358 -49.19 -1.16 2.78
N THR A 359 -50.06 -2.16 2.69
CA THR A 359 -50.63 -2.65 1.42
C THR A 359 -52.05 -2.11 1.26
N ASN A 360 -52.59 -2.06 0.04
CA ASN A 360 -53.86 -1.38 -0.22
C ASN A 360 -55.09 -1.90 0.58
N ASN A 361 -55.07 -3.13 1.11
CA ASN A 361 -56.19 -3.70 1.87
C ASN A 361 -55.84 -4.13 3.32
N ASP A 362 -54.57 -4.09 3.74
CA ASP A 362 -54.15 -4.50 5.10
C ASP A 362 -52.84 -3.80 5.54
N GLN A 363 -52.74 -3.51 6.85
CA GLN A 363 -51.48 -3.10 7.49
C GLN A 363 -50.72 -4.31 8.03
N ILE A 364 -49.51 -4.55 7.50
CA ILE A 364 -48.60 -5.57 8.04
C ILE A 364 -47.53 -4.85 8.87
N LYS A 365 -47.66 -4.93 10.19
CA LYS A 365 -46.77 -4.25 11.14
C LYS A 365 -45.65 -5.18 11.61
N LEU A 366 -44.47 -5.06 11.01
CA LEU A 366 -43.28 -5.84 11.38
C LEU A 366 -42.42 -5.07 12.39
N ILE A 367 -42.72 -5.23 13.68
CA ILE A 367 -41.95 -4.64 14.78
C ILE A 367 -40.65 -5.46 14.99
N GLY A 368 -39.75 -5.38 14.02
CA GLY A 368 -38.36 -5.79 14.18
C GLY A 368 -37.67 -4.84 15.15
N ASN A 369 -36.98 -5.37 16.17
CA ASN A 369 -36.22 -4.51 17.07
C ASN A 369 -35.05 -3.89 16.32
N THR A 370 -34.56 -2.76 16.86
CA THR A 370 -33.58 -1.81 16.33
C THR A 370 -34.20 -0.77 15.35
N GLY A 371 -33.75 0.47 15.09
CA GLY A 371 -32.81 1.42 15.74
C GLY A 371 -32.40 2.65 14.87
N VAL A 372 -31.12 3.06 14.90
CA VAL A 372 -30.62 4.46 14.93
C VAL A 372 -30.77 5.39 13.70
N LEU A 373 -29.84 5.37 12.72
CA LEU A 373 -29.51 6.40 11.68
C LEU A 373 -28.72 7.67 12.13
N LYS A 374 -27.54 7.94 11.52
CA LYS A 374 -26.78 9.23 11.65
C LYS A 374 -26.69 10.11 10.39
N ARG A 375 -26.84 11.43 10.60
CA ARG A 375 -26.94 12.48 9.56
C ARG A 375 -25.57 12.87 8.94
N LYS A 376 -25.37 12.61 7.64
CA LYS A 376 -24.33 13.26 6.80
C LYS A 376 -24.93 13.78 5.50
N LYS A 377 -24.61 15.04 5.14
CA LYS A 377 -25.05 15.67 3.88
C LYS A 377 -24.29 15.07 2.67
N VAL A 378 -25.00 14.32 1.82
CA VAL A 378 -24.57 13.98 0.45
C VAL A 378 -25.81 14.01 -0.46
N TYR A 379 -25.65 14.48 -1.71
CA TYR A 379 -26.75 14.59 -2.67
C TYR A 379 -26.92 13.32 -3.53
N ASN A 380 -28.17 12.97 -3.83
CA ASN A 380 -28.61 11.92 -4.78
C ASN A 380 -27.95 10.53 -4.65
N THR A 381 -28.51 9.66 -3.80
CA THR A 381 -28.22 8.21 -3.81
C THR A 381 -29.51 7.40 -3.95
N LEU A 382 -29.52 6.37 -4.81
CA LEU A 382 -30.56 5.33 -4.80
C LEU A 382 -30.09 4.21 -3.87
N CYS A 383 -30.85 3.92 -2.80
CA CYS A 383 -30.65 2.73 -1.98
C CYS A 383 -31.65 1.65 -2.40
N TYR A 384 -31.15 0.43 -2.59
CA TYR A 384 -31.97 -0.78 -2.67
C TYR A 384 -31.86 -1.51 -1.34
N VAL A 385 -33.00 -1.90 -0.79
CA VAL A 385 -33.07 -2.78 0.39
C VAL A 385 -33.83 -4.02 -0.05
N ALA A 386 -33.18 -5.17 0.07
CA ALA A 386 -33.77 -6.48 -0.18
C ALA A 386 -33.87 -7.23 1.14
N ILE A 387 -35.08 -7.59 1.53
CA ILE A 387 -35.39 -8.23 2.83
C ILE A 387 -35.83 -9.65 2.51
N LYS A 388 -35.13 -10.68 2.99
CA LYS A 388 -35.53 -12.09 2.75
C LYS A 388 -36.55 -12.55 3.78
N PHE A 389 -37.67 -13.12 3.33
CA PHE A 389 -38.62 -13.83 4.19
C PHE A 389 -38.25 -15.31 4.25
N VAL A 390 -38.52 -15.93 5.40
CA VAL A 390 -38.53 -17.38 5.61
C VAL A 390 -39.78 -17.70 6.42
N SER A 391 -40.59 -18.63 5.93
CA SER A 391 -41.78 -19.13 6.62
C SER A 391 -41.46 -20.46 7.28
N VAL A 392 -41.88 -20.62 8.54
CA VAL A 392 -42.18 -21.92 9.16
C VAL A 392 -43.42 -21.74 10.03
N ASP A 393 -44.21 -22.80 10.15
CA ASP A 393 -45.60 -22.82 10.62
C ASP A 393 -45.82 -22.58 12.12
N ASN A 394 -47.10 -22.46 12.48
CA ASN A 394 -47.62 -22.16 13.82
C ASN A 394 -47.08 -23.14 14.91
N ASP A 395 -46.24 -22.64 15.81
CA ASP A 395 -46.54 -22.47 17.24
C ASP A 395 -45.27 -22.18 18.07
N ASN A 396 -45.39 -21.29 19.06
CA ASN A 396 -44.36 -20.93 20.06
C ASN A 396 -43.06 -20.24 19.58
N LYS A 397 -43.13 -18.90 19.55
CA LYS A 397 -42.06 -17.90 19.82
C LYS A 397 -40.59 -18.42 19.83
N LYS A 398 -39.84 -18.19 18.75
CA LYS A 398 -38.36 -18.00 18.79
C LYS A 398 -37.92 -16.89 17.82
N VAL A 399 -36.90 -16.12 18.22
CA VAL A 399 -36.43 -14.88 17.54
C VAL A 399 -34.96 -15.02 17.19
N PHE A 400 -34.58 -15.01 15.90
CA PHE A 400 -33.18 -14.96 15.43
C PHE A 400 -33.02 -14.17 14.10
N TYR A 401 -31.79 -13.82 13.72
CA TYR A 401 -31.43 -12.55 13.01
C TYR A 401 -30.84 -12.66 11.58
N ASN A 402 -30.78 -11.48 10.90
CA ASN A 402 -29.96 -11.07 9.72
C ASN A 402 -30.39 -11.58 8.32
N TYR A 403 -30.19 -10.87 7.20
CA TYR A 403 -29.24 -9.79 6.82
C TYR A 403 -29.89 -8.52 6.25
N LEU A 404 -29.14 -7.41 6.17
CA LEU A 404 -29.53 -6.17 5.47
C LEU A 404 -28.35 -5.56 4.69
N ASP A 405 -28.26 -5.86 3.38
CA ASP A 405 -27.23 -5.28 2.50
C ASP A 405 -27.68 -3.92 1.95
N VAL A 406 -27.03 -2.85 2.41
CA VAL A 406 -27.21 -1.50 1.84
C VAL A 406 -26.44 -1.41 0.52
N LEU A 407 -27.17 -1.65 -0.58
CA LEU A 407 -26.62 -1.52 -1.93
C LEU A 407 -26.24 -0.07 -2.25
N LYS A 408 -24.95 0.23 -2.18
CA LYS A 408 -24.35 1.47 -2.66
C LYS A 408 -24.30 1.45 -4.19
N LYS A 409 -25.32 2.00 -4.86
CA LYS A 409 -25.38 1.97 -6.33
C LYS A 409 -24.25 2.80 -6.96
N ILE A 410 -23.52 2.13 -7.85
CA ILE A 410 -22.73 2.60 -9.00
C ILE A 410 -22.64 4.13 -9.18
N ASP A 411 -21.41 4.64 -9.21
CA ASP A 411 -21.08 6.01 -9.57
C ASP A 411 -21.51 6.34 -11.02
N MET A 412 -22.51 7.21 -11.17
CA MET A 412 -22.98 7.71 -12.47
C MET A 412 -22.20 8.94 -12.99
N LYS A 413 -20.96 9.20 -12.53
CA LYS A 413 -20.08 10.22 -13.12
C LYS A 413 -19.17 9.73 -14.27
N LYS A 414 -19.40 8.53 -14.83
CA LYS A 414 -18.65 8.02 -16.01
C LYS A 414 -19.51 7.68 -17.24
N SER A 415 -20.59 8.42 -17.45
CA SER A 415 -21.34 8.43 -18.71
C SER A 415 -21.78 9.85 -19.14
N MET A 416 -20.90 10.84 -18.93
CA MET A 416 -20.98 12.15 -19.58
C MET A 416 -19.62 12.49 -20.19
N ALA A 417 -19.36 11.85 -21.34
CA ALA A 417 -18.70 12.50 -22.46
C ALA A 417 -19.79 12.66 -23.54
N LEU A 418 -19.80 13.80 -24.25
CA LEU A 418 -20.80 14.21 -25.26
C LEU A 418 -22.19 14.49 -24.62
N ASN A 419 -22.62 15.73 -24.34
CA ASN A 419 -22.35 17.04 -24.97
C ASN A 419 -22.28 18.15 -23.91
#